data_AF-A0A1Q5SIA9-F1
#
_entry.id   AF-A0A1Q5SIA9-F1
#
_cell.length_a   1.000
_cell.length_b   1.000
_cell.length_c   1.000
_cell.angle_alpha   90.00
_cell.angle_beta   90.00
_cell.angle_gamma   90.00
#
_symmetry.space_group_name_H-M   'P 1'
#
loop_
_entity.id
_entity.type
_entity.pdbx_description
1 polymer ?
#
loop_
_entity_poly.entity_id
_entity_poly.type
_entity_poly.pdbx_seq_one_letter_code
_entity_poly.pdbx_strand_id
1 'polypeptide(L)' 'MAFDPEELVTLTDHGSMKLRAAVSRAMTLLPKERKRTTIVREGEPAILHFEQIKNLAARWNEGLAPID' A
#
# COMPACT_ATOMS: atom_id res chain seq x y z
N MET A 1 4.24 -12.02 -6.25
CA MET A 1 2.96 -12.04 -5.52
C MET A 1 2.02 -11.01 -6.13
N ALA A 2 0.81 -11.44 -6.48
CA ALA A 2 -0.27 -10.55 -6.90
C ALA A 2 -1.04 -10.13 -5.64
N PHE A 3 -1.13 -8.83 -5.39
CA PHE A 3 -1.94 -8.28 -4.33
C PHE A 3 -3.23 -7.77 -4.95
N ASP A 4 -4.38 -8.11 -4.37
CA ASP A 4 -5.67 -7.61 -4.82
C ASP A 4 -5.84 -6.15 -4.41
N PRO A 5 -5.97 -5.19 -5.35
CA PRO A 5 -6.14 -3.77 -5.02
C PRO A 5 -7.43 -3.47 -4.23
N GLU A 6 -8.45 -4.32 -4.35
CA GLU A 6 -9.76 -4.17 -3.71
C GLU A 6 -9.86 -4.85 -2.35
N GLU A 7 -8.84 -5.60 -1.93
CA GLU A 7 -8.76 -6.24 -0.62
C GLU A 7 -8.97 -5.21 0.50
N LEU A 8 -9.79 -5.56 1.49
CA LEU A 8 -9.97 -4.76 2.70
C LEU A 8 -8.77 -4.98 3.63
N VAL A 9 -8.04 -3.91 3.93
CA VAL A 9 -6.85 -3.93 4.76
C VAL A 9 -6.90 -2.82 5.80
N THR A 10 -6.05 -2.89 6.81
CA THR A 10 -5.93 -1.85 7.83
C THR A 10 -4.59 -1.13 7.69
N LEU A 11 -4.63 0.18 7.48
CA LEU A 11 -3.45 1.03 7.54
C LEU A 11 -3.28 1.47 9.01
N THR A 12 -2.14 1.14 9.61
CA THR A 12 -1.84 1.52 11.00
C THR A 12 -2.01 3.03 11.20
N ASP A 13 -2.66 3.44 12.30
CA ASP A 13 -3.01 4.84 12.63
C ASP A 13 -4.03 5.54 11.68
N HIS A 14 -4.55 4.84 10.67
CA HIS A 14 -5.48 5.40 9.68
C HIS A 14 -6.77 4.60 9.47
N GLY A 15 -6.83 3.37 9.98
CA GLY A 15 -8.03 2.52 9.93
C GLY A 15 -8.13 1.65 8.68
N SER A 16 -9.29 1.00 8.53
CA SER A 16 -9.53 0.02 7.46
C SER A 16 -9.96 0.70 6.15
N MET A 17 -9.39 0.24 5.03
CA MET A 17 -9.68 0.74 3.68
C MET A 17 -9.23 -0.27 2.61
N LYS A 18 -9.54 -0.02 1.33
CA LYS A 18 -9.03 -0.84 0.23
C LYS A 18 -7.50 -0.77 0.14
N LEU A 19 -6.83 -1.86 -0.24
CA LEU A 19 -5.38 -1.91 -0.35
C LEU A 19 -4.82 -0.83 -1.27
N ARG A 20 -5.49 -0.54 -2.40
CA ARG A 20 -5.10 0.57 -3.29
C ARG A 20 -5.10 1.92 -2.59
N ALA A 21 -6.13 2.19 -1.78
CA ALA A 21 -6.26 3.42 -1.02
C ALA A 21 -5.20 3.49 0.10
N ALA A 22 -4.96 2.38 0.80
CA ALA A 22 -3.94 2.29 1.84
C ALA A 22 -2.53 2.57 1.30
N VAL A 23 -2.18 2.00 0.14
CA VAL A 23 -0.90 2.24 -0.53
C VAL A 23 -0.76 3.70 -0.96
N SER A 24 -1.79 4.27 -1.59
CA SER A 24 -1.80 5.69 -1.97
C SER A 24 -1.63 6.59 -0.75
N ARG A 25 -2.39 6.33 0.33
CA ARG A 25 -2.33 7.07 1.58
C ARG A 25 -0.94 7.00 2.21
N ALA A 26 -0.37 5.81 2.32
CA ALA A 26 0.97 5.59 2.86
C ALA A 26 2.04 6.38 2.10
N MET A 27 1.89 6.54 0.78
CA MET A 27 2.81 7.34 -0.03
C MET A 27 2.68 8.86 0.19
N THR A 28 1.52 9.33 0.68
CA THR A 28 1.28 10.75 1.00
C THR A 28 1.74 11.17 2.40
N LEU A 29 2.05 10.23 3.30
CA LEU A 29 2.45 10.51 4.68
C LEU A 29 3.80 11.26 4.76
N LEU A 30 4.11 11.87 5.89
CA LEU A 30 5.42 12.52 6.08
C LEU A 30 6.53 11.47 6.26
N PRO A 31 7.80 11.78 5.96
CA PRO A 31 8.91 10.83 6.06
C PRO A 31 9.06 10.14 7.43
N LYS A 32 8.70 10.83 8.52
CA LYS A 32 8.71 10.28 9.89
C LYS A 32 7.62 9.22 10.10
N GLU A 33 6.45 9.43 9.51
CA GLU A 33 5.29 8.55 9.61
C GLU A 33 5.43 7.33 8.69
N ARG A 34 5.97 7.54 7.48
CA ARG A 34 6.24 6.47 6.51
C ARG A 34 7.06 5.32 7.09
N LYS A 35 8.10 5.61 7.87
CA LYS A 35 8.96 4.59 8.50
C LYS A 35 8.23 3.67 9.49
N ARG A 36 7.13 4.16 10.09
CA ARG A 36 6.32 3.42 11.07
C ARG A 36 5.05 2.85 10.46
N THR A 37 4.74 3.23 9.22
CA THR A 37 3.51 2.84 8.54
C THR A 37 3.61 1.39 8.11
N THR A 38 2.57 0.63 8.48
CA THR A 38 2.37 -0.73 8.01
C THR A 38 0.93 -0.92 7.52
N ILE A 39 0.75 -1.81 6.56
CA ILE A 39 -0.58 -2.29 6.15
C ILE A 39 -0.75 -3.70 6.69
N VAL A 40 -1.78 -3.91 7.48
CA VAL A 40 -2.20 -5.22 8.00
C VAL A 40 -3.32 -5.77 7.12
N ARG A 41 -3.16 -7.01 6.66
CA ARG A 41 -4.09 -7.71 5.77
C ARG A 41 -4.24 -9.16 6.19
N GLU A 42 -5.33 -9.80 5.76
CA GLU A 42 -5.59 -11.21 6.09
C GLU A 42 -4.76 -12.18 5.23
N GLY A 43 -4.37 -11.78 4.02
CA GLY A 43 -3.54 -12.61 3.13
C GLY A 43 -2.05 -12.65 3.51
N GLU A 44 -1.29 -13.57 2.93
CA GLU A 44 0.17 -13.61 3.10
C GLU A 44 0.90 -12.71 2.08
N PRO A 45 1.91 -11.94 2.51
CA PRO A 45 2.28 -11.65 3.90
C PRO A 45 1.23 -10.77 4.59
N ALA A 46 0.95 -11.07 5.86
CA ALA A 46 -0.09 -10.40 6.67
C ALA A 46 0.25 -8.93 7.00
N ILE A 47 1.54 -8.59 7.00
CA ILE A 47 2.01 -7.23 7.26
C ILE A 47 2.88 -6.78 6.09
N LEU A 48 2.53 -5.64 5.51
CA LEU A 48 3.34 -4.94 4.52
C LEU A 48 4.03 -3.76 5.17
N HIS A 49 5.36 -3.77 5.14
CA HIS A 49 6.17 -2.63 5.56
C HIS A 49 6.31 -1.59 4.44
N PHE A 50 6.78 -0.40 4.80
CA PHE A 50 6.94 0.71 3.86
C PHE A 50 7.68 0.36 2.56
N GLU A 51 8.76 -0.43 2.61
CA GLU A 51 9.47 -0.84 1.39
C GLU A 51 8.61 -1.73 0.47
N GLN A 52 7.79 -2.62 1.03
CA GLN A 52 6.86 -3.44 0.24
C GLN A 52 5.72 -2.58 -0.34
N ILE A 53 5.20 -1.64 0.46
CA ILE A 53 4.18 -0.67 0.04
C ILE A 53 4.71 0.19 -1.12
N LYS A 54 5.96 0.66 -1.02
CA LYS A 54 6.64 1.44 -2.07
C LYS A 54 6.80 0.63 -3.36
N ASN A 55 7.23 -0.63 -3.27
CA ASN A 55 7.31 -1.51 -4.42
C ASN A 55 5.94 -1.78 -5.05
N LEU A 56 4.89 -1.91 -4.24
CA LEU A 56 3.52 -2.09 -4.71
C LEU A 56 3.00 -0.82 -5.40
N ALA A 57 3.27 0.36 -4.84
CA ALA A 57 2.95 1.64 -5.45
C ALA A 57 3.64 1.81 -6.81
N ALA A 58 4.92 1.47 -6.92
CA ALA A 58 5.67 1.52 -8.17
C ALA A 58 5.02 0.62 -9.24
N ARG A 59 4.73 -0.65 -8.92
CA ARG A 59 4.09 -1.60 -9.86
C ARG A 59 2.72 -1.15 -10.34
N TRP A 60 1.93 -0.52 -9.47
CA TRP A 60 0.61 0.00 -9.84
C TRP A 60 0.67 1.32 -10.60
N ASN A 61 1.75 2.09 -10.44
CA ASN A 61 2.00 3.29 -11.21
C ASN A 61 2.63 2.99 -12.59
N GLU A 62 3.42 1.92 -12.71
CA GLU A 62 3.96 1.43 -13.99
C GLU A 62 2.85 0.92 -14.92
N GLY A 63 1.75 0.38 -14.37
CA GLY A 63 0.54 0.05 -15.13
C GLY A 63 -0.28 1.26 -15.61
N LEU A 64 0.15 2.48 -15.28
CA LEU A 64 -0.45 3.75 -15.71
C LEU A 64 0.43 4.51 -16.72
N ALA A 65 1.46 3.88 -17.32
CA ALA A 65 2.09 4.45 -18.50
C ALA A 65 0.99 4.65 -19.58
N PRO A 66 0.76 5.88 -20.07
CA PRO A 66 -0.14 6.07 -21.18
C PRO A 66 0.44 5.31 -22.37
N ILE A 67 -0.39 4.46 -22.96
CA ILE A 67 -0.23 4.05 -24.35
C ILE A 67 -0.37 5.33 -25.17
N ASP A 68 0.78 5.93 -25.52
CA ASP A 68 0.92 6.85 -26.66
C ASP A 68 0.90 6.05 -27.97
#